data_AF-A0A7S0Z103-F1
#
_entry.id   AF-A0A7S0Z103-F1
#
_cell.length_a   1.000
_cell.length_b   1.000
_cell.length_c   1.000
_cell.angle_alpha   90.00
_cell.angle_beta   90.00
_cell.angle_gamma   90.00
#
_symmetry.space_group_name_H-M   'P 1'
#
loop_
_entity.id
_entity.type
_entity.pdbx_description
1 polymer ?
#
loop_
_entity_poly.entity_id
_entity_poly.type
_entity_poly.pdbx_seq_one_letter_code
_entity_poly.pdbx_strand_id
1 'polypeptide(L)'
;GLHWTEPVAEAWTWLWGWLTQSMDRMLTSAYQQSSLIQLCWDTCLETRTQEEIGKGLYDMLVELAPTIKDSLQQPRQVMALRLVDMMATIVAFSEDTERMREEISGLASRHVMYG
;
A
#
# COMPACT_ATOMS: atom_id res chain seq x y z
N GLY A 1 -1.59 -22.40 -23.35
CA GLY A 1 -0.40 -21.65 -22.94
C GLY A 1 -0.31 -20.43 -23.82
N LEU A 2 -0.24 -19.23 -23.24
CA LEU A 2 -0.02 -18.01 -24.03
C LEU A 2 1.39 -18.09 -24.65
N HIS A 3 1.46 -18.07 -25.98
CA HIS A 3 2.73 -17.99 -26.68
C HIS A 3 3.29 -16.57 -26.52
N TRP A 4 4.49 -16.48 -25.94
CA TRP A 4 5.26 -15.25 -25.90
C TRP A 4 5.58 -14.82 -27.33
N THR A 5 5.03 -13.70 -27.76
CA THR A 5 5.24 -13.10 -29.09
C THR A 5 5.84 -11.72 -28.93
N GLU A 6 6.47 -11.20 -29.97
CA GLU A 6 7.09 -9.87 -29.95
C GLU A 6 6.08 -8.74 -29.56
N PRO A 7 4.82 -8.74 -30.05
CA PRO A 7 3.82 -7.77 -29.58
C PRO A 7 3.45 -7.93 -28.10
N VAL A 8 3.46 -9.16 -27.57
CA VAL A 8 3.21 -9.43 -26.14
C VAL A 8 4.38 -8.93 -25.29
N ALA A 9 5.62 -9.07 -25.77
CA ALA A 9 6.81 -8.55 -25.11
C ALA A 9 6.82 -7.02 -25.06
N GLU A 10 6.42 -6.37 -26.17
CA GLU A 10 6.31 -4.91 -26.26
C GLU A 10 5.22 -4.36 -25.33
N ALA A 11 4.04 -4.99 -25.32
CA ALA A 11 2.95 -4.63 -24.41
C ALA A 11 3.35 -4.79 -22.94
N TRP A 12 4.08 -5.86 -22.59
CA TRP A 12 4.60 -6.05 -21.23
C TRP A 12 5.65 -5.00 -20.84
N THR A 13 6.53 -4.64 -21.77
CA THR A 13 7.55 -3.60 -21.55
C THR A 13 6.89 -2.25 -21.31
N TRP A 14 5.88 -1.90 -22.11
CA TRP A 14 5.09 -0.69 -21.91
C TRP A 14 4.39 -0.66 -20.55
N LEU A 15 3.70 -1.76 -20.20
CA LEU A 15 2.99 -1.86 -18.92
C LEU A 15 3.94 -1.74 -17.73
N TRP A 16 5.10 -2.40 -17.80
CA TRP A 16 6.13 -2.29 -16.77
C TRP A 16 6.68 -0.86 -16.65
N GLY A 17 6.93 -0.19 -17.78
CA GLY A 17 7.37 1.20 -17.79
C GLY A 17 6.33 2.14 -17.18
N TRP A 18 5.05 1.95 -17.48
CA TRP A 18 3.96 2.72 -16.91
C TRP A 18 3.81 2.48 -15.39
N LEU A 19 3.90 1.22 -14.94
CA LEU A 19 3.84 0.87 -13.52
C LEU A 19 4.99 1.52 -12.74
N THR A 20 6.21 1.43 -13.28
CA THR A 20 7.41 2.00 -12.65
C THR A 20 7.29 3.52 -12.53
N GLN A 21 6.87 4.21 -13.59
CA GLN A 21 6.64 5.66 -13.55
C GLN A 21 5.53 6.07 -12.59
N SER A 22 4.46 5.26 -12.52
CA SER A 22 3.34 5.55 -11.61
C SER A 22 3.78 5.40 -10.16
N MET A 23 4.54 4.36 -9.83
CA MET A 23 5.13 4.18 -8.49
C MET A 23 6.09 5.32 -8.14
N ASP A 24 6.97 5.70 -9.06
CA ASP A 24 7.94 6.78 -8.85
C ASP A 24 7.24 8.14 -8.59
N ARG A 25 6.18 8.45 -9.34
CA ARG A 25 5.35 9.65 -9.10
C ARG A 25 4.67 9.62 -7.73
N MET A 26 4.13 8.46 -7.32
CA MET A 26 3.51 8.31 -6.00
C MET A 26 4.52 8.53 -4.87
N LEU A 27 5.70 7.91 -4.97
CA LEU A 27 6.79 8.08 -4.00
C LEU A 27 7.27 9.54 -3.94
N THR A 28 7.47 10.18 -5.08
CA THR A 28 7.89 11.58 -5.16
C THR A 28 6.84 12.52 -4.56
N SER A 29 5.56 12.28 -4.84
CA SER A 29 4.47 13.07 -4.27
C SER A 29 4.38 12.89 -2.75
N ALA A 30 4.59 11.67 -2.24
CA ALA A 30 4.61 11.40 -0.81
C ALA A 30 5.76 12.15 -0.12
N TYR A 31 6.95 12.17 -0.72
CA TYR A 31 8.09 12.93 -0.23
C TYR A 31 7.82 14.44 -0.18
N GLN A 32 7.25 15.01 -1.24
CA GLN A 32 6.92 16.43 -1.29
C GLN A 32 5.86 16.84 -0.24
N GLN A 33 5.08 15.88 0.24
CA GLN A 33 4.01 16.09 1.21
C GLN A 33 4.30 15.44 2.57
N SER A 34 5.56 15.04 2.83
CA SER A 34 5.93 14.27 4.02
C SER A 34 5.52 14.95 5.33
N SER A 35 5.71 16.27 5.42
CA SER A 35 5.34 17.08 6.58
C SER A 35 3.82 17.08 6.83
N LEU A 36 3.01 17.12 5.77
CA LEU A 36 1.56 17.03 5.87
C LEU A 36 1.11 15.61 6.24
N ILE A 37 1.75 14.59 5.69
CA ILE A 37 1.49 13.19 5.99
C ILE A 37 1.77 12.91 7.48
N GLN A 38 2.92 13.37 7.99
CA GLN A 38 3.27 13.25 9.41
C GLN A 38 2.28 14.00 10.31
N LEU A 39 1.98 15.27 9.99
CA LEU A 39 1.03 16.06 10.75
C LEU A 39 -0.36 15.38 10.84
N CYS A 40 -0.88 14.89 9.72
CA CYS A 40 -2.16 14.18 9.68
C CYS A 40 -2.12 12.89 10.50
N TRP A 41 -1.01 12.16 10.43
CA TRP A 41 -0.82 10.92 11.19
C TRP A 41 -0.76 11.19 12.70
N ASP A 42 0.02 12.17 13.13
CA ASP A 42 0.12 12.58 14.53
C ASP A 42 -1.23 13.05 15.07
N THR A 43 -1.96 13.86 14.30
CA THR A 43 -3.33 14.30 14.65
C THR A 43 -4.28 13.11 14.82
N CYS A 44 -4.15 12.07 14.00
CA CYS A 44 -4.95 10.85 14.16
C CYS A 44 -4.59 10.12 15.45
N LEU A 45 -3.30 10.02 15.79
CA LEU A 45 -2.82 9.34 16.99
C LEU A 45 -3.10 10.09 18.29
N GLU A 46 -3.26 11.42 18.24
CA GLU A 46 -3.72 12.22 19.38
C GLU A 46 -5.16 11.87 19.78
N THR A 47 -5.98 11.44 18.83
CA THR A 47 -7.43 11.24 19.02
C THR A 47 -7.84 9.77 19.07
N ARG A 48 -7.00 8.86 18.56
CA ARG A 48 -7.31 7.43 18.43
C ARG A 48 -6.06 6.58 18.61
N THR A 49 -6.25 5.39 19.15
CA THR A 49 -5.21 4.35 19.14
C THR A 49 -5.00 3.79 17.73
N GLN A 50 -3.82 3.23 17.47
CA GLN A 50 -3.55 2.53 16.21
C GLN A 50 -4.55 1.40 15.92
N GLU A 51 -5.00 0.70 16.97
CA GLU A 51 -6.01 -0.35 16.82
C GLU A 51 -7.36 0.20 16.33
N GLU A 52 -7.79 1.35 16.84
CA GLU A 52 -9.02 2.02 16.41
C GLU A 52 -8.91 2.55 14.99
N ILE A 53 -7.76 3.11 14.62
CA ILE A 53 -7.47 3.54 13.24
C ILE A 53 -7.52 2.33 12.29
N GLY A 54 -6.84 1.24 12.63
CA GLY A 54 -6.81 0.02 11.82
C GLY A 54 -8.19 -0.61 11.63
N LYS A 55 -9.02 -0.63 12.67
CA LYS A 55 -10.42 -1.09 12.58
C LYS A 55 -11.23 -0.21 11.63
N GLY A 56 -11.11 1.11 11.76
CA GLY A 56 -11.79 2.06 10.88
C GLY A 56 -11.38 1.90 9.40
N LEU A 57 -10.09 1.68 9.14
CA LEU A 57 -9.58 1.41 7.80
C LEU A 57 -10.13 0.11 7.22
N TYR A 58 -10.16 -0.97 8.02
CA TYR A 58 -10.74 -2.23 7.59
C TYR A 58 -12.23 -2.10 7.26
N ASP A 59 -12.99 -1.43 8.13
CA ASP A 59 -14.43 -1.27 7.96
C ASP A 59 -14.73 -0.45 6.71
N MET A 60 -14.00 0.64 6.48
CA MET A 60 -14.10 1.45 5.26
C MET A 60 -13.74 0.64 4.01
N LEU A 61 -12.69 -0.18 4.06
CA LEU A 61 -12.28 -1.02 2.93
C LEU A 61 -13.38 -2.02 2.55
N VAL A 62 -13.98 -2.70 3.53
CA VAL A 62 -15.05 -3.67 3.29
C VAL A 62 -16.37 -3.00 2.91
N GLU A 63 -16.63 -1.78 3.38
CA GLU A 63 -17.78 -0.98 2.95
C GLU A 63 -17.65 -0.55 1.49
N LEU A 64 -16.48 -0.05 1.09
CA LEU A 64 -16.21 0.42 -0.28
C LEU A 64 -16.08 -0.73 -1.29
N ALA A 65 -15.56 -1.87 -0.86
CA ALA A 65 -15.36 -3.05 -1.71
C ALA A 65 -15.81 -4.33 -0.98
N PRO A 66 -17.11 -4.60 -0.83
CA PRO A 66 -17.61 -5.77 -0.08
C PRO A 66 -17.07 -7.10 -0.60
N THR A 67 -16.82 -7.20 -1.91
CA THR A 67 -16.26 -8.39 -2.58
C THR A 67 -14.85 -8.73 -2.12
N ILE A 68 -14.11 -7.79 -1.53
CA ILE A 68 -12.76 -8.06 -1.02
C ILE A 68 -12.81 -8.97 0.21
N LYS A 69 -13.93 -8.99 0.95
CA LYS A 69 -14.05 -9.76 2.19
C LYS A 69 -13.82 -11.26 1.97
N ASP A 70 -14.25 -11.77 0.82
CA ASP A 70 -14.07 -13.18 0.44
C ASP A 70 -12.60 -13.54 0.15
N SER A 71 -11.77 -12.54 -0.17
CA SER A 71 -10.32 -12.70 -0.40
C SER A 71 -9.48 -12.57 0.88
N LEU A 72 -10.04 -11.97 1.94
CA LEU A 72 -9.34 -11.77 3.20
C LEU A 72 -9.44 -13.04 4.06
N GLN A 73 -8.44 -13.92 3.94
CA GLN A 73 -8.40 -15.21 4.64
C GLN A 73 -8.13 -15.11 6.15
N GLN A 74 -7.75 -13.93 6.64
CA GLN A 74 -7.36 -13.71 8.04
C GLN A 74 -8.46 -13.00 8.82
N PRO A 75 -8.51 -13.17 10.16
CA PRO A 75 -9.49 -12.48 11.00
C PRO A 75 -9.42 -10.95 10.87
N ARG A 76 -10.56 -10.27 10.97
CA ARG A 76 -10.68 -8.79 10.92
C ARG A 76 -9.65 -8.07 11.78
N GLN A 77 -9.41 -8.53 13.02
CA GLN A 77 -8.45 -7.92 13.94
C GLN A 77 -7.01 -8.00 13.40
N VAL A 78 -6.62 -9.14 12.82
CA VAL A 78 -5.30 -9.33 12.21
C VAL A 78 -5.14 -8.44 10.98
N MET A 79 -6.18 -8.34 10.16
CA MET A 79 -6.18 -7.48 8.96
C MET A 79 -6.14 -5.99 9.31
N ALA A 80 -6.90 -5.56 10.32
CA ALA A 80 -6.89 -4.19 10.84
C ALA A 80 -5.50 -3.77 11.35
N LEU A 81 -4.83 -4.66 12.10
CA LEU A 81 -3.45 -4.43 12.57
C LEU A 81 -2.47 -4.30 11.39
N ARG A 82 -2.56 -5.20 10.40
CA ARG A 82 -1.70 -5.12 9.21
C ARG A 82 -1.92 -3.84 8.40
N LEU A 83 -3.17 -3.37 8.28
CA LEU A 83 -3.48 -2.13 7.58
C LEU A 83 -2.88 -0.91 8.28
N VAL A 84 -3.00 -0.82 9.61
CA VAL A 84 -2.41 0.30 10.35
C VAL A 84 -0.88 0.23 10.38
N ASP A 85 -0.28 -0.96 10.47
CA ASP A 85 1.17 -1.15 10.38
C ASP A 85 1.71 -0.72 9.01
N MET A 86 0.99 -1.02 7.94
CA MET A 86 1.34 -0.56 6.59
C MET A 86 1.30 0.96 6.49
N MET A 87 0.25 1.60 7.02
CA MET A 87 0.15 3.06 7.05
C MET A 87 1.27 3.69 7.89
N ALA A 88 1.56 3.15 9.07
CA ALA A 88 2.64 3.62 9.94
C ALA A 88 4.00 3.51 9.25
N THR A 89 4.22 2.41 8.51
CA THR A 89 5.43 2.19 7.69
C THR A 89 5.58 3.25 6.61
N ILE A 90 4.50 3.55 5.86
CA ILE A 90 4.52 4.58 4.81
C ILE A 90 4.80 5.96 5.41
N VAL A 91 4.20 6.29 6.55
CA VAL A 91 4.44 7.58 7.24
C VAL A 91 5.89 7.65 7.71
N ALA A 92 6.43 6.60 8.32
CA ALA A 92 7.78 6.55 8.85
C ALA A 92 8.87 6.74 7.79
N PHE A 93 8.60 6.34 6.54
CA PHE A 93 9.54 6.50 5.42
C PHE A 93 9.15 7.61 4.45
N SER A 94 8.15 8.45 4.80
CA SER A 94 7.68 9.55 3.95
C SER A 94 8.77 10.54 3.54
N GLU A 95 9.85 10.66 4.31
CA GLU A 95 11.00 11.52 4.01
C GLU A 95 12.18 10.81 3.34
N ASP A 96 12.09 9.50 3.12
CA ASP A 96 13.16 8.68 2.54
C ASP A 96 12.58 7.80 1.42
N THR A 97 12.61 8.32 0.20
CA THR A 97 12.03 7.65 -0.98
C THR A 97 12.70 6.33 -1.32
N GLU A 98 14.00 6.18 -1.06
CA GLU A 98 14.71 4.93 -1.33
C GLU A 98 14.31 3.85 -0.31
N ARG A 99 14.26 4.21 0.97
CA ARG A 99 13.81 3.29 2.00
C ARG A 99 12.33 2.95 1.88
N MET A 100 11.49 3.91 1.48
CA MET A 100 10.08 3.65 1.17
C MET A 100 9.95 2.66 0.00
N ARG A 101 10.77 2.79 -1.05
CA ARG A 101 10.78 1.84 -2.18
C ARG A 101 11.14 0.43 -1.72
N GLU A 102 12.15 0.27 -0.87
CA GLU A 102 12.55 -1.03 -0.34
C GLU A 102 11.43 -1.69 0.48
N GLU A 103 10.83 -0.93 1.40
CA GLU A 103 9.77 -1.42 2.28
C GLU A 103 8.47 -1.76 1.53
N ILE A 104 8.08 -0.94 0.56
CA ILE A 104 6.93 -1.23 -0.32
C ILE A 104 7.20 -2.47 -1.18
N SER A 105 8.43 -2.64 -1.67
CA SER A 105 8.81 -3.84 -2.44
C SER A 105 8.76 -5.10 -1.58
N GLY A 106 9.20 -5.01 -0.32
CA GLY A 106 9.07 -6.07 0.67
C GLY A 106 7.61 -6.39 0.99
N LEU A 107 6.75 -5.38 1.14
CA LEU A 107 5.31 -5.53 1.35
C LEU A 107 4.62 -6.19 0.15
N ALA A 108 4.95 -5.78 -1.07
CA ALA A 108 4.43 -6.37 -2.30
C ALA A 108 4.80 -7.86 -2.42
N SER A 109 6.04 -8.20 -2.09
CA SER A 109 6.53 -9.59 -2.08
C SER A 109 5.74 -10.45 -1.08
N ARG A 110 5.42 -9.92 0.10
CA ARG A 110 4.58 -10.62 1.08
C ARG A 110 3.12 -10.77 0.60
N HIS A 111 2.59 -9.77 -0.09
CA HIS A 111 1.25 -9.82 -0.68
C HIS A 111 1.09 -10.91 -1.74
N VAL A 112 2.12 -11.12 -2.58
CA VAL A 112 2.15 -12.23 -3.54
C VAL A 112 2.10 -13.58 -2.84
N MET A 113 2.72 -13.70 -1.66
CA MET A 113 2.73 -14.93 -0.85
C MET A 113 1.44 -15.16 -0.06
N TYR A 114 0.55 -14.16 0.03
CA TYR A 114 -0.77 -14.31 0.65
C TYR A 114 -1.85 -14.77 -0.34
N GLY A 115 -1.55 -14.75 -1.65
CA GLY A 115 -2.41 -15.26 -2.71
C GLY A 115 -2.33 -16.78 -2.88
#